data_AF-A0AB37ZPT7-F1
#
_entry.id   AF-A0AB37ZPT7-F1
#
_cell.length_a   1.000
_cell.length_b   1.000
_cell.length_c   1.000
_cell.angle_alpha   90.00
_cell.angle_beta   90.00
_cell.angle_gamma   90.00
#
_symmetry.space_group_name_H-M   'P 1'
#
loop_
_entity.id
_entity.type
_entity.pdbx_description
1 polymer ?
#
loop_
_entity_poly.entity_id
_entity_poly.type
_entity_poly.pdbx_seq_one_letter_code
_entity_poly.pdbx_strand_id
1 'polypeptide(L)'
;MKIHSARQAWHDCTYIPAPGQSSDVVQLGVVVQGTERGPTANHAMHSALAGHIQSAIAKLHPQVRVFGEYMYAANRDDDIREAAEDVVFGMVMSKSKRMTAGKREKLEYVVKGVMRRYRYMHQGGQSANDDPLIKPEAFRSWLMGEFGVRLESCNWDRDWECFVRLSFDCCEDLDRMALSPIGAVIYQMREAA
;
A
#
# COMPACT_ATOMS: atom_id res chain seq x y z
N MET A 1 1.06 -9.41 18.40
CA MET A 1 1.15 -9.43 16.93
C MET A 1 2.23 -10.41 16.49
N LYS A 2 1.90 -11.42 15.65
CA LYS A 2 2.90 -12.23 14.95
C LYS A 2 3.15 -11.53 13.62
N ILE A 3 4.35 -10.94 13.44
CA ILE A 3 4.70 -10.26 12.20
C ILE A 3 5.19 -11.30 11.20
N HIS A 4 4.41 -11.56 10.16
CA HIS A 4 4.82 -12.47 9.08
C HIS A 4 5.43 -11.74 7.89
N SER A 5 5.15 -10.44 7.71
CA SER A 5 5.73 -9.61 6.65
C SER A 5 5.74 -8.12 7.00
N ALA A 6 6.60 -7.35 6.32
CA ALA A 6 6.66 -5.89 6.46
C ALA A 6 5.34 -5.19 6.07
N ARG A 7 4.61 -5.76 5.10
CA ARG A 7 3.29 -5.25 4.68
C ARG A 7 2.24 -5.42 5.76
N GLN A 8 2.22 -6.58 6.42
CA GLN A 8 1.37 -6.81 7.59
C GLN A 8 1.76 -5.88 8.74
N ALA A 9 3.07 -5.66 8.94
CA ALA A 9 3.57 -4.74 9.95
C ALA A 9 3.09 -3.30 9.76
N TRP A 10 3.09 -2.80 8.51
CA TRP A 10 2.54 -1.50 8.17
C TRP A 10 1.04 -1.41 8.45
N HIS A 11 0.27 -2.41 8.01
CA HIS A 11 -1.16 -2.44 8.24
C HIS A 11 -1.50 -2.43 9.73
N ASP A 12 -0.87 -3.30 10.51
CA ASP A 12 -1.19 -3.47 11.93
C ASP A 12 -0.76 -2.26 12.77
N CYS A 13 0.32 -1.54 12.40
CA CYS A 13 0.72 -0.33 13.12
C CYS A 13 -0.13 0.91 12.76
N THR A 14 -0.89 0.85 11.66
CA THR A 14 -1.81 1.92 11.25
C THR A 14 -3.27 1.61 11.59
N TYR A 15 -3.56 0.36 11.99
CA TYR A 15 -4.86 -0.05 12.48
C TYR A 15 -5.13 0.55 13.87
N ILE A 16 -6.13 1.43 13.95
CA ILE A 16 -6.69 1.90 15.21
C ILE A 16 -7.89 0.99 15.53
N PRO A 17 -7.83 0.16 16.58
CA PRO A 17 -8.97 -0.66 16.94
C PRO A 17 -10.15 0.23 17.29
N ALA A 18 -11.35 -0.12 16.83
CA ALA A 18 -12.57 0.60 17.16
C ALA A 18 -12.66 0.83 18.69
N PRO A 19 -13.17 1.99 19.16
CA PRO A 19 -13.33 2.25 20.58
C PRO A 19 -14.18 1.13 21.19
N GLY A 20 -13.55 0.26 21.98
CA GLY A 20 -14.14 -0.98 22.50
C GLY A 20 -13.36 -2.28 22.21
N GLN A 21 -12.31 -2.26 21.38
CA GLN A 21 -11.43 -3.43 21.15
C GLN A 21 -9.94 -3.22 21.50
N SER A 22 -9.53 -1.98 21.81
CA SER A 22 -8.38 -1.71 22.68
C SER A 22 -8.46 -0.27 23.18
N SER A 23 -9.15 -0.05 24.29
CA SER A 23 -9.13 1.25 24.97
C SER A 23 -8.21 1.15 26.17
N ASP A 24 -7.01 1.70 26.04
CA ASP A 24 -6.33 2.35 27.17
C ASP A 24 -5.72 3.63 26.62
N VAL A 25 -6.61 4.58 26.33
CA VAL A 25 -6.22 5.98 26.29
C VAL A 25 -5.88 6.32 27.73
N VAL A 26 -4.59 6.43 28.04
CA VAL A 26 -4.10 6.86 29.35
C VAL A 26 -4.60 8.29 29.58
N GLN A 27 -5.76 8.42 30.19
CA GLN A 27 -6.27 9.68 30.70
C GLN A 27 -5.68 9.86 32.11
N LEU A 28 -4.67 10.71 32.21
CA LEU A 28 -4.10 11.15 33.47
C LEU A 28 -5.20 11.83 34.29
N GLY A 29 -5.74 11.14 35.29
CA GLY A 29 -6.62 11.74 36.29
C GLY A 29 -7.65 10.79 36.88
N VAL A 30 -7.34 10.29 38.08
CA VAL A 30 -8.22 9.55 39.01
C VAL A 30 -8.35 8.05 38.72
N VAL A 31 -7.78 7.30 39.67
CA VAL A 31 -7.75 5.84 39.73
C VAL A 31 -9.11 5.34 40.22
N VAL A 32 -9.80 4.56 39.39
CA VAL A 32 -10.82 3.61 39.86
C VAL A 32 -10.23 2.22 39.64
N GLN A 33 -9.95 1.49 40.74
CA GLN A 33 -9.51 0.10 40.69
C GLN A 33 -10.67 -0.80 40.22
N GLY A 34 -10.86 -0.90 38.91
CA GLY A 34 -11.31 -2.14 38.29
C GLY A 34 -10.08 -3.01 38.06
N THR A 35 -10.13 -4.30 38.36
CA THR A 35 -9.04 -5.24 38.05
C THR A 35 -8.93 -5.44 36.54
N GLU A 36 -8.44 -4.43 35.83
CA GLU A 36 -8.04 -4.54 34.44
C GLU A 36 -6.64 -5.15 34.43
N ARG A 37 -6.46 -6.22 33.64
CA ARG A 37 -5.14 -6.79 33.37
C ARG A 37 -4.26 -5.66 32.85
N GLY A 38 -3.35 -5.16 33.69
CA GLY A 38 -2.36 -4.17 33.28
C GLY A 38 -1.60 -4.62 32.02
N PRO A 39 -1.00 -3.69 31.27
CA PRO A 39 -0.33 -3.99 30.00
C PRO A 39 0.65 -5.14 30.23
N THR A 40 0.32 -6.31 29.69
CA THR A 40 1.22 -7.46 29.79
C THR A 40 2.52 -7.10 29.08
N ALA A 41 3.65 -7.71 29.45
CA ALA A 41 4.94 -7.46 28.80
C ALA A 41 4.84 -7.53 27.26
N ASN A 42 3.97 -8.42 26.76
CA ASN A 42 3.63 -8.53 25.35
C ASN A 42 3.00 -7.25 24.77
N HIS A 43 2.05 -6.61 25.47
CA HIS A 43 1.47 -5.33 25.04
C HIS A 43 2.51 -4.20 24.99
N ALA A 44 3.37 -4.09 26.00
CA ALA A 44 4.44 -3.08 26.00
C ALA A 44 5.43 -3.28 24.85
N MET A 45 5.83 -4.53 24.58
CA MET A 45 6.68 -4.88 23.43
C MET A 45 5.97 -4.58 22.09
N HIS A 46 4.66 -4.80 22.01
CA HIS A 46 3.88 -4.48 20.80
C HIS A 46 3.79 -2.98 20.53
N SER A 47 3.52 -2.16 21.55
CA SER A 47 3.49 -0.70 21.40
C SER A 47 4.85 -0.12 21.03
N ALA A 48 5.95 -0.64 21.59
CA ALA A 48 7.29 -0.24 21.22
C ALA A 48 7.59 -0.56 19.75
N LEU A 49 7.27 -1.77 19.30
CA LEU A 49 7.49 -2.20 17.92
C LEU A 49 6.66 -1.37 16.91
N ALA A 50 5.39 -1.11 17.22
CA ALA A 50 4.55 -0.23 16.42
C ALA A 50 5.14 1.19 16.32
N GLY A 51 5.65 1.74 17.42
CA GLY A 51 6.32 3.04 17.43
C GLY A 51 7.58 3.10 16.56
N HIS A 52 8.40 2.04 16.58
CA HIS A 52 9.59 1.95 15.72
C HIS A 52 9.22 1.86 14.23
N ILE A 53 8.19 1.08 13.88
CA ILE A 53 7.69 0.98 12.51
C ILE A 53 7.10 2.31 12.04
N GLN A 54 6.26 2.95 12.87
CA GLN A 54 5.70 4.28 12.58
C GLN A 54 6.81 5.33 12.41
N SER A 55 7.88 5.28 13.21
CA SER A 55 9.05 6.15 13.06
C SER A 55 9.78 5.89 11.72
N ALA A 56 9.93 4.63 11.31
CA ALA A 56 10.52 4.29 10.02
C ALA A 56 9.66 4.80 8.85
N ILE A 57 8.33 4.64 8.93
CA ILE A 57 7.37 5.17 7.96
C ILE A 57 7.47 6.70 7.87
N ALA A 58 7.55 7.39 9.02
CA ALA A 58 7.64 8.85 9.05
C ALA A 58 8.91 9.40 8.38
N LYS A 59 9.99 8.61 8.36
CA LYS A 59 11.28 8.96 7.73
C LYS A 59 11.33 8.66 6.23
N LEU A 60 10.35 7.96 5.67
CA LEU A 60 10.28 7.70 4.23
C LEU A 60 10.12 9.01 3.45
N HIS A 61 10.63 9.02 2.22
CA HIS A 61 10.37 10.11 1.29
C HIS A 61 8.85 10.28 1.10
N PRO A 62 8.30 11.51 1.07
CA PRO A 62 6.84 11.73 1.06
C PRO A 62 6.10 10.94 -0.03
N GLN A 63 6.68 10.86 -1.23
CA GLN A 63 6.10 10.10 -2.35
C GLN A 63 6.02 8.59 -2.08
N VAL A 64 7.08 8.02 -1.48
CA VAL A 64 7.12 6.59 -1.12
C VAL A 64 6.18 6.31 0.04
N ARG A 65 6.06 7.25 0.98
CA ARG A 65 5.17 7.13 2.13
C ARG A 65 3.70 7.09 1.70
N VAL A 66 3.27 8.03 0.85
CA VAL A 66 1.90 8.09 0.33
C VAL A 66 1.54 6.82 -0.47
N PHE A 67 2.48 6.31 -1.28
CA PHE A 67 2.31 5.02 -1.94
C PHE A 67 2.10 3.88 -0.94
N GLY A 68 2.95 3.78 0.09
CA GLY A 68 2.83 2.77 1.14
C GLY A 68 1.54 2.89 1.95
N GLU A 69 1.10 4.11 2.26
CA GLU A 69 -0.17 4.40 2.93
C GLU A 69 -1.35 3.91 2.10
N TYR A 70 -1.41 4.23 0.81
CA TYR A 70 -2.47 3.73 -0.08
C TYR A 70 -2.48 2.19 -0.19
N MET A 71 -1.30 1.58 -0.29
CA MET A 71 -1.18 0.13 -0.47
C MET A 71 -1.50 -0.66 0.80
N TYR A 72 -1.06 -0.19 1.97
CA TYR A 72 -0.98 -1.00 3.18
C TYR A 72 -1.69 -0.44 4.41
N ALA A 73 -2.06 0.85 4.43
CA ALA A 73 -2.76 1.39 5.59
C ALA A 73 -4.16 0.77 5.73
N ALA A 74 -4.60 0.62 6.98
CA ALA A 74 -5.94 0.11 7.30
C ALA A 74 -7.05 1.10 6.88
N ASN A 75 -6.78 2.41 6.98
CA ASN A 75 -7.74 3.45 6.67
C ASN A 75 -7.71 3.80 5.17
N ARG A 76 -8.90 4.07 4.62
CA ARG A 76 -9.07 4.46 3.22
C ARG A 76 -9.31 5.96 3.16
N ASP A 77 -8.39 6.66 2.51
CA ASP A 77 -8.48 8.09 2.25
C ASP A 77 -8.32 8.30 0.73
N ASP A 78 -9.29 8.99 0.13
CA ASP A 78 -9.28 9.27 -1.31
C ASP A 78 -8.18 10.25 -1.71
N ASP A 79 -7.81 11.17 -0.82
CA ASP A 79 -6.72 12.13 -1.08
C ASP A 79 -5.38 11.40 -1.16
N ILE A 80 -5.18 10.41 -0.28
CA ILE A 80 -3.99 9.53 -0.29
C ILE A 80 -3.97 8.65 -1.55
N ARG A 81 -5.14 8.16 -1.97
CA ARG A 81 -5.26 7.38 -3.21
C ARG A 81 -4.85 8.21 -4.42
N GLU A 82 -5.41 9.41 -4.59
CA GLU A 82 -5.10 10.28 -5.72
C GLU A 82 -3.61 10.65 -5.75
N ALA A 83 -3.05 11.04 -4.60
CA ALA A 83 -1.64 11.38 -4.50
C ALA A 83 -0.72 10.16 -4.80
N ALA A 84 -1.11 8.95 -4.41
CA ALA A 84 -0.36 7.74 -4.75
C ALA A 84 -0.44 7.43 -6.26
N GLU A 85 -1.61 7.59 -6.86
CA GLU A 85 -1.83 7.43 -8.31
C GLU A 85 -0.94 8.39 -9.11
N ASP A 86 -0.85 9.64 -8.68
CA ASP A 86 0.02 10.66 -9.30
C ASP A 86 1.51 10.33 -9.21
N VAL A 87 1.97 9.80 -8.07
CA VAL A 87 3.36 9.38 -7.89
C VAL A 87 3.72 8.26 -8.88
N VAL A 88 2.89 7.21 -8.96
CA VAL A 88 3.14 6.10 -9.88
C VAL A 88 3.05 6.57 -11.33
N PHE A 89 2.05 7.39 -11.66
CA PHE A 89 1.90 7.94 -13.00
C PHE A 89 3.11 8.80 -13.40
N GLY A 90 3.59 9.68 -12.52
CA GLY A 90 4.80 10.47 -12.75
C GLY A 90 6.04 9.61 -12.98
N MET A 91 6.21 8.54 -12.21
CA MET A 91 7.32 7.60 -12.37
C MET A 91 7.25 6.84 -13.70
N VAL A 92 6.07 6.33 -14.07
CA VAL A 92 5.83 5.70 -15.37
C VAL A 92 6.11 6.67 -16.52
N MET A 93 5.63 7.91 -16.41
CA MET A 93 5.86 8.96 -17.41
C MET A 93 7.35 9.25 -17.61
N SER A 94 8.12 9.35 -16.52
CA SER A 94 9.57 9.60 -16.59
C SER A 94 10.36 8.46 -17.26
N LYS A 95 9.88 7.21 -17.14
CA LYS A 95 10.48 6.02 -17.77
C LYS A 95 9.93 5.74 -19.17
N SER A 96 8.82 6.39 -19.56
CA SER A 96 8.15 6.16 -20.83
C SER A 96 8.77 6.95 -22.00
N LYS A 97 8.59 6.43 -23.22
CA LYS A 97 8.92 7.17 -24.45
C LYS A 97 7.89 8.28 -24.70
N ARG A 98 8.27 9.29 -25.49
CA ARG A 98 7.36 10.34 -25.96
C ARG A 98 6.08 9.73 -26.54
N MET A 99 4.94 10.24 -26.10
CA MET A 99 3.60 9.81 -26.54
C MET A 99 2.70 11.03 -26.79
N THR A 100 1.59 10.80 -27.47
CA THR A 100 0.57 11.83 -27.72
C THR A 100 -0.26 12.12 -26.47
N ALA A 101 -0.88 13.30 -26.41
CA ALA A 101 -1.73 13.71 -25.28
C ALA A 101 -2.87 12.70 -25.01
N GLY A 102 -3.61 12.29 -26.05
CA GLY A 102 -4.68 11.30 -25.88
C GLY A 102 -4.20 9.91 -25.44
N LYS A 103 -2.95 9.53 -25.74
CA LYS A 103 -2.36 8.29 -25.21
C LYS A 103 -1.97 8.45 -23.74
N ARG A 104 -1.48 9.63 -23.36
CA ARG A 104 -1.15 9.98 -21.97
C ARG A 104 -2.37 9.97 -21.06
N GLU A 105 -3.49 10.56 -21.49
CA GLU A 105 -4.74 10.56 -20.72
C GLU A 105 -5.21 9.13 -20.44
N LYS A 106 -5.23 8.27 -21.46
CA LYS A 106 -5.58 6.85 -21.31
C LYS A 106 -4.60 6.08 -20.43
N LEU A 107 -3.32 6.43 -20.46
CA LEU A 107 -2.28 5.82 -19.63
C LEU A 107 -2.52 6.07 -18.14
N GLU A 108 -3.03 7.24 -17.77
CA GLU A 108 -3.40 7.55 -16.38
C GLU A 108 -4.36 6.49 -15.82
N TYR A 109 -5.41 6.15 -16.57
CA TYR A 109 -6.36 5.11 -16.17
C TYR A 109 -5.76 3.71 -16.16
N VAL A 110 -4.82 3.42 -17.09
CA VAL A 110 -4.08 2.16 -17.06
C VAL A 110 -3.26 2.05 -15.77
N VAL A 111 -2.60 3.12 -15.33
CA VAL A 111 -1.86 3.14 -14.06
C VAL A 111 -2.80 2.89 -12.87
N LYS A 112 -3.94 3.58 -12.80
CA LYS A 112 -4.96 3.36 -11.75
C LYS A 112 -5.41 1.90 -11.70
N GLY A 113 -5.64 1.31 -12.86
CA GLY A 113 -6.00 -0.10 -12.98
C GLY A 113 -4.90 -1.06 -12.52
N VAL A 114 -3.65 -0.79 -12.89
CA VAL A 114 -2.51 -1.60 -12.45
C VAL A 114 -2.31 -1.50 -10.94
N MET A 115 -2.42 -0.30 -10.35
CA MET A 115 -2.34 -0.12 -8.90
C MET A 115 -3.41 -0.91 -8.16
N ARG A 116 -4.65 -0.93 -8.67
CA ARG A 116 -5.73 -1.77 -8.10
C ARG A 116 -5.38 -3.26 -8.15
N ARG A 117 -4.85 -3.75 -9.28
CA ARG A 117 -4.40 -5.14 -9.43
C ARG A 117 -3.27 -5.46 -8.46
N TYR A 118 -2.25 -4.60 -8.42
CA TYR A 118 -1.09 -4.74 -7.55
C TYR A 118 -1.50 -4.83 -6.08
N ARG A 119 -2.37 -3.91 -5.64
CA ARG A 119 -2.90 -3.90 -4.28
C ARG A 119 -3.67 -5.18 -3.97
N TYR A 120 -4.54 -5.64 -4.87
CA TYR A 120 -5.31 -6.87 -4.66
C TYR A 120 -4.41 -8.10 -4.51
N MET A 121 -3.40 -8.25 -5.39
CA MET A 121 -2.43 -9.33 -5.33
C MET A 121 -1.68 -9.36 -4.00
N HIS A 122 -1.43 -8.20 -3.42
CA HIS A 122 -0.61 -8.02 -2.23
C HIS A 122 -1.39 -7.82 -0.92
N GLN A 123 -2.72 -7.77 -1.01
CA GLN A 123 -3.60 -7.72 0.14
C GLN A 123 -3.54 -9.05 0.89
N GLY A 124 -3.21 -9.03 2.19
CA GLY A 124 -3.00 -10.24 3.01
C GLY A 124 -1.54 -10.58 3.31
N GLY A 125 -0.59 -9.71 2.94
CA GLY A 125 0.78 -9.73 3.47
C GLY A 125 1.73 -10.78 2.87
N GLN A 126 1.22 -11.84 2.24
CA GLN A 126 2.03 -12.89 1.58
C GLN A 126 1.95 -12.91 0.04
N SER A 127 1.28 -11.93 -0.57
CA SER A 127 1.18 -11.85 -2.04
C SER A 127 0.58 -13.10 -2.70
N ALA A 128 -0.39 -13.75 -2.06
CA ALA A 128 -0.91 -15.04 -2.49
C ALA A 128 -2.18 -14.95 -3.35
N ASN A 129 -2.69 -13.74 -3.62
CA ASN A 129 -3.92 -13.58 -4.38
C ASN A 129 -3.61 -13.57 -5.88
N ASP A 130 -4.36 -14.35 -6.64
CA ASP A 130 -4.32 -14.32 -8.09
C ASP A 130 -4.74 -12.94 -8.62
N ASP A 131 -4.15 -12.52 -9.74
CA ASP A 131 -4.50 -11.26 -10.39
C ASP A 131 -5.91 -11.34 -11.00
N PRO A 132 -6.87 -10.54 -10.50
CA PRO A 132 -8.26 -10.60 -10.93
C PRO A 132 -8.46 -10.10 -12.36
N LEU A 133 -7.50 -9.35 -12.90
CA LEU A 133 -7.57 -8.70 -14.22
C LEU A 133 -6.36 -9.07 -15.08
N ILE A 134 -5.83 -10.28 -14.92
CA ILE A 134 -4.70 -10.79 -15.71
C ILE A 134 -4.99 -10.77 -17.22
N LYS A 135 -6.24 -11.05 -17.60
CA LYS A 135 -6.66 -11.09 -19.01
C LYS A 135 -6.88 -9.66 -19.55
N PRO A 136 -6.30 -9.30 -20.70
CA PRO A 136 -6.50 -7.99 -21.32
C PRO A 136 -7.98 -7.61 -21.50
N GLU A 137 -8.84 -8.57 -21.85
CA GLU A 137 -10.27 -8.33 -22.04
C GLU A 137 -10.97 -7.95 -20.73
N ALA A 138 -10.64 -8.64 -19.63
CA ALA A 138 -11.17 -8.35 -18.31
C ALA A 138 -10.71 -6.96 -17.84
N PHE A 139 -9.43 -6.65 -18.00
CA PHE A 139 -8.86 -5.35 -17.63
C PHE A 139 -9.50 -4.19 -18.40
N ARG A 140 -9.71 -4.35 -19.71
CA ARG A 140 -10.36 -3.34 -20.56
C ARG A 140 -11.84 -3.19 -20.26
N SER A 141 -12.53 -4.29 -20.02
CA SER A 141 -13.95 -4.27 -19.65
C SER A 141 -14.13 -3.56 -18.31
N TRP A 142 -13.21 -3.78 -17.37
CA TRP A 142 -13.18 -3.07 -16.10
C TRP A 142 -12.92 -1.57 -16.28
N LEU A 143 -11.92 -1.16 -17.08
CA LEU A 143 -11.66 0.27 -17.35
C LEU A 143 -12.86 0.98 -18.00
N MET A 144 -13.56 0.28 -18.90
CA MET A 144 -14.78 0.80 -19.52
C MET A 144 -15.91 0.93 -18.48
N GLY A 145 -16.09 -0.06 -17.62
CA GLY A 145 -17.15 -0.05 -16.60
C GLY A 145 -16.91 0.96 -15.48
N GLU A 146 -15.67 1.12 -15.03
CA GLU A 146 -15.31 1.98 -13.90
C GLU A 146 -15.11 3.45 -14.32
N PHE A 147 -14.47 3.69 -15.47
CA PHE A 147 -14.06 5.02 -15.90
C PHE A 147 -14.62 5.46 -17.25
N GLY A 148 -15.38 4.60 -17.96
CA GLY A 148 -15.86 4.91 -19.31
C GLY A 148 -14.75 4.96 -20.36
N VAL A 149 -13.54 4.47 -20.05
CA VAL A 149 -12.37 4.58 -20.93
C VAL A 149 -12.23 3.36 -21.82
N ARG A 150 -12.38 3.57 -23.12
CA ARG A 150 -12.19 2.53 -24.14
C ARG A 150 -10.74 2.46 -24.60
N LEU A 151 -10.13 1.29 -24.38
CA LEU A 151 -8.87 0.88 -24.99
C LEU A 151 -9.16 -0.07 -26.16
N GLU A 152 -8.50 0.14 -27.31
CA GLU A 152 -8.66 -0.71 -28.50
C GLU A 152 -7.95 -2.07 -28.32
N SER A 153 -8.53 -3.14 -28.88
CA SER A 153 -8.05 -4.53 -28.75
C SER A 153 -6.95 -4.90 -29.74
N CYS A 154 -6.98 -4.28 -30.92
CA CYS A 154 -6.36 -4.84 -32.12
C CYS A 154 -4.83 -4.94 -32.08
N ASN A 155 -4.16 -4.24 -31.16
CA ASN A 155 -2.72 -4.31 -30.94
C ASN A 155 -2.37 -4.12 -29.45
N TRP A 156 -3.04 -4.85 -28.56
CA TRP A 156 -2.87 -4.72 -27.10
C TRP A 156 -1.41 -4.75 -26.66
N ASP A 157 -0.66 -5.77 -27.09
CA ASP A 157 0.72 -6.02 -26.68
C ASP A 157 1.63 -4.84 -27.02
N ARG A 158 1.49 -4.32 -28.24
CA ARG A 158 2.25 -3.17 -28.72
C ARG A 158 1.85 -1.87 -28.02
N ASP A 159 0.55 -1.67 -27.85
CA ASP A 159 0.02 -0.36 -27.51
C ASP A 159 -0.07 -0.12 -26.00
N TRP A 160 -0.33 -1.17 -25.21
CA TRP A 160 -0.66 -1.09 -23.79
C TRP A 160 0.11 -2.06 -22.89
N GLU A 161 0.45 -3.27 -23.32
CA GLU A 161 1.11 -4.26 -22.44
C GLU A 161 2.46 -3.75 -21.91
N CYS A 162 3.25 -3.07 -22.74
CA CYS A 162 4.50 -2.44 -22.31
C CYS A 162 4.29 -1.43 -21.17
N PHE A 163 3.19 -0.68 -21.19
CA PHE A 163 2.86 0.29 -20.14
C PHE A 163 2.28 -0.38 -18.89
N VAL A 164 1.50 -1.45 -19.06
CA VAL A 164 1.01 -2.27 -17.93
C VAL A 164 2.19 -2.85 -17.17
N ARG A 165 3.14 -3.48 -17.88
CA ARG A 165 4.36 -4.02 -17.27
C ARG A 165 5.20 -2.93 -16.61
N LEU A 166 5.43 -1.81 -17.30
CA LEU A 166 6.17 -0.69 -16.73
C LEU A 166 5.52 -0.13 -15.46
N SER A 167 4.18 -0.11 -15.40
CA SER A 167 3.44 0.33 -14.22
C SER A 167 3.62 -0.63 -13.05
N PHE A 168 3.64 -1.95 -13.32
CA PHE A 168 3.98 -2.96 -12.32
C PHE A 168 5.42 -2.79 -11.82
N ASP A 169 6.39 -2.63 -12.73
CA ASP A 169 7.80 -2.41 -12.36
C ASP A 169 7.96 -1.16 -11.46
N CYS A 170 7.23 -0.08 -11.75
CA CYS A 170 7.24 1.12 -10.91
C CYS A 170 6.60 0.88 -9.54
N CYS A 171 5.51 0.11 -9.47
CA CYS A 171 4.91 -0.27 -8.19
C CYS A 171 5.87 -1.13 -7.36
N GLU A 172 6.57 -2.08 -7.97
CA GLU A 172 7.56 -2.92 -7.29
C GLU A 172 8.76 -2.13 -6.78
N ASP A 173 9.24 -1.15 -7.55
CA ASP A 173 10.32 -0.27 -7.12
C ASP A 173 9.91 0.55 -5.89
N LEU A 174 8.74 1.19 -5.92
CA LEU A 174 8.20 1.96 -4.80
C LEU A 174 7.91 1.07 -3.59
N ASP A 175 7.40 -0.13 -3.82
CA ASP A 175 7.16 -1.10 -2.77
C ASP A 175 8.44 -1.50 -2.05
N ARG A 176 9.50 -1.79 -2.81
CA ARG A 176 10.82 -2.10 -2.26
C ARG A 176 11.37 -0.95 -1.42
N MET A 177 11.22 0.30 -1.90
CA MET A 177 11.63 1.49 -1.17
C MET A 177 10.84 1.69 0.13
N ALA A 178 9.53 1.42 0.12
CA ALA A 178 8.67 1.55 1.28
C ALA A 178 8.95 0.47 2.34
N LEU A 179 9.12 -0.78 1.91
CA LEU A 179 9.19 -1.94 2.81
C LEU A 179 10.60 -2.26 3.30
N SER A 180 11.65 -1.91 2.57
CA SER A 180 13.05 -2.15 2.99
C SER A 180 13.37 -1.60 4.40
N PRO A 181 13.07 -0.33 4.75
CA PRO A 181 13.36 0.20 6.08
C PRO A 181 12.53 -0.48 7.18
N ILE A 182 11.30 -0.90 6.87
CA ILE A 182 10.44 -1.61 7.81
C ILE A 182 10.94 -3.03 8.06
N GLY A 183 11.37 -3.71 6.99
CA GLY A 183 12.02 -5.01 7.08
C GLY A 183 13.28 -4.96 7.96
N ALA A 184 14.09 -3.90 7.84
CA ALA A 184 15.27 -3.69 8.69
C ALA A 184 14.91 -3.54 10.18
N VAL A 185 13.86 -2.78 10.51
CA VAL A 185 13.36 -2.65 11.90
C VAL A 185 12.90 -4.00 12.45
N ILE A 186 12.11 -4.76 11.66
CA ILE A 186 11.62 -6.08 12.07
C ILE A 186 12.80 -7.04 12.31
N TYR A 187 13.81 -7.01 11.45
CA TYR A 187 15.00 -7.83 11.57
C TYR A 187 15.80 -7.51 12.84
N GLN A 188 16.12 -6.23 13.09
CA GLN A 188 16.86 -5.79 14.28
C GLN A 188 16.15 -6.18 15.58
N MET A 189 14.82 -6.05 15.61
CA MET A 189 14.02 -6.42 16.78
C MET A 189 13.96 -7.93 17.01
N ARG A 190 14.04 -8.74 15.95
CA ARG A 190 14.11 -10.20 16.06
C ARG A 190 15.48 -10.68 16.56
N GLU A 191 16.57 -9.99 16.22
CA GLU A 191 17.90 -10.30 16.75
C GLU A 191 18.08 -9.88 18.23
N ALA A 192 17.35 -8.85 18.67
CA ALA A 192 17.44 -8.33 20.03
C ALA A 192 16.56 -9.05 21.07
N ALA A 193 15.71 -9.99 20.63
CA ALA A 193 14.75 -10.74 21.46
C ALA A 193 15.20 -12.20 21.68
#